data_AF-A0A445G5C9-F1
#
_entry.id   AF-A0A445G5C9-F1
#
_cell.length_a   1.000
_cell.length_b   1.000
_cell.length_c   1.000
_cell.angle_alpha   90.00
_cell.angle_beta   90.00
_cell.angle_gamma   90.00
#
_symmetry.space_group_name_H-M   'P 1'
#
loop_
_entity.id
_entity.type
_entity.pdbx_description
1 polymer ?
#
loop_
_entity_poly.entity_id
_entity_poly.type
_entity_poly.pdbx_seq_one_letter_code
_entity_poly.pdbx_strand_id
1 'polypeptide(L)'
;MMNASSMDDAKSRASRMLEALEKSICARASAETERNIHQENKVLKEQVEALVQENVILKCAICIQHERQKEYEDRNQELKHLKQLVSQYQEQVRALEVNNYALTMHLKQAEQSSSIPGRFHPDVF
;
A
#
# COMPACT_ATOMS: atom_id res chain seq x y z
N MET A 1 -59.10 45.67 -26.36
CA MET A 1 -59.34 44.23 -26.56
C MET A 1 -60.47 44.09 -27.54
N MET A 2 -60.27 43.35 -28.63
CA MET A 2 -61.29 43.20 -29.67
C MET A 2 -62.32 42.18 -29.19
N ASN A 3 -63.58 42.57 -29.07
CA ASN A 3 -64.65 41.67 -28.61
C ASN A 3 -64.84 40.52 -29.62
N ALA A 4 -65.33 39.37 -29.15
CA ALA A 4 -65.66 38.27 -30.04
C ALA A 4 -66.94 38.61 -30.82
N SER A 5 -66.94 38.36 -32.12
CA SER A 5 -68.09 38.70 -32.99
C SER A 5 -69.18 37.63 -32.96
N SER A 6 -68.87 36.43 -32.49
CA SER A 6 -69.80 35.31 -32.28
C SER A 6 -69.26 34.32 -31.24
N MET A 7 -70.11 33.41 -30.77
CA MET A 7 -69.69 32.31 -29.88
C MET A 7 -68.62 31.42 -30.53
N ASP A 8 -68.69 31.22 -31.85
CA ASP A 8 -67.72 30.41 -32.59
C ASP A 8 -66.34 31.10 -32.69
N ASP A 9 -66.35 32.42 -32.93
CA ASP A 9 -65.14 33.24 -32.90
C ASP A 9 -64.49 33.23 -31.51
N ALA A 10 -65.30 33.34 -30.43
CA ALA A 10 -64.81 33.22 -29.05
C ALA A 10 -64.14 31.87 -28.78
N LYS A 11 -64.76 30.76 -29.21
CA LYS A 11 -64.20 29.41 -29.10
C LYS A 11 -62.91 29.26 -29.88
N SER A 12 -62.87 29.75 -31.13
CA SER A 12 -61.66 29.67 -31.96
C SER A 12 -60.48 30.44 -31.35
N ARG A 13 -60.74 31.62 -30.76
CA ARG A 13 -59.74 32.43 -30.05
C ARG A 13 -59.27 31.73 -28.78
N ALA A 14 -60.19 31.18 -27.99
CA ALA A 14 -59.85 30.42 -26.78
C ALA A 14 -58.99 29.19 -27.11
N SER A 15 -59.35 28.41 -28.15
CA SER A 15 -58.57 27.25 -28.58
C SER A 15 -57.16 27.64 -29.00
N ARG A 16 -56.97 28.71 -29.77
CA ARG A 16 -55.62 29.19 -30.17
C ARG A 16 -54.80 29.66 -28.97
N MET A 17 -55.43 30.34 -28.00
CA MET A 17 -54.75 30.75 -26.77
C MET A 17 -54.32 29.56 -25.92
N LEU A 18 -55.18 28.54 -25.80
CA LEU A 18 -54.87 27.31 -25.08
C LEU A 18 -53.75 26.52 -25.78
N GLU A 19 -53.78 26.40 -27.11
CA GLU A 19 -52.72 25.75 -27.88
C GLU A 19 -51.37 26.48 -27.73
N ALA A 20 -51.36 27.81 -27.76
CA ALA A 20 -50.16 28.59 -27.53
C ALA A 20 -49.61 28.41 -26.10
N LEU A 21 -50.51 28.34 -25.11
CA LEU A 21 -50.16 28.07 -23.72
C LEU A 21 -49.57 26.67 -23.55
N GLU A 22 -50.21 25.64 -24.13
CA GLU A 22 -49.72 24.26 -24.10
C GLU A 22 -48.32 24.15 -24.69
N LYS A 23 -48.10 24.73 -25.89
CA LYS A 23 -46.77 24.77 -26.51
C LYS A 23 -45.74 25.47 -25.63
N SER A 24 -46.11 26.58 -24.98
CA SER A 24 -45.23 27.29 -24.05
C SER A 24 -44.88 26.46 -22.81
N ILE A 25 -45.86 25.75 -22.24
CA ILE A 25 -45.66 24.86 -21.08
C ILE A 25 -44.74 23.70 -21.47
N CYS A 26 -45.02 23.02 -22.58
CA CYS A 26 -44.21 21.90 -23.07
C CYS A 26 -42.77 22.34 -23.36
N ALA A 27 -42.58 23.46 -24.07
CA ALA A 27 -41.24 23.98 -24.36
C ALA A 27 -40.45 24.31 -23.09
N ARG A 28 -41.11 24.91 -22.08
CA ARG A 28 -40.48 25.23 -20.81
C ARG A 28 -40.13 23.96 -20.03
N ALA A 29 -41.05 22.99 -19.94
CA ALA A 29 -40.83 21.73 -19.24
C ALA A 29 -39.68 20.92 -19.88
N SER A 30 -39.62 20.86 -21.21
CA SER A 30 -38.51 20.21 -21.92
C SER A 30 -37.19 20.91 -21.66
N ALA A 31 -37.13 22.24 -21.75
CA ALA A 31 -35.91 23.01 -21.51
C ALA A 31 -35.42 22.89 -20.05
N GLU A 32 -36.34 22.85 -19.08
CA GLU A 32 -36.02 22.62 -17.68
C GLU A 32 -35.47 21.21 -17.44
N THR A 33 -36.09 20.19 -18.06
CA THR A 33 -35.63 18.81 -17.99
C THR A 33 -34.23 18.66 -18.59
N GLU A 34 -33.98 19.24 -19.77
CA GLU A 34 -32.67 19.23 -20.41
C GLU A 34 -31.59 19.90 -19.55
N ARG A 35 -31.91 21.05 -18.94
CA ARG A 35 -30.99 21.73 -18.02
C ARG A 35 -30.67 20.90 -16.79
N ASN A 36 -31.68 20.28 -16.17
CA ASN A 36 -31.49 19.44 -14.99
C ASN A 36 -30.63 18.23 -15.33
N ILE A 37 -30.92 17.54 -16.43
CA ILE A 37 -30.11 16.41 -16.91
C ILE A 37 -28.69 16.85 -17.23
N HIS A 38 -28.49 18.01 -17.85
CA HIS A 38 -27.16 18.51 -18.15
C HIS A 38 -26.35 18.81 -16.89
N GLN A 39 -26.98 19.45 -15.90
CA GLN A 39 -26.36 19.76 -14.63
C GLN A 39 -26.01 18.50 -13.84
N GLU A 40 -26.92 17.53 -13.78
CA GLU A 40 -26.68 16.24 -13.13
C GLU A 40 -25.53 15.48 -13.80
N ASN A 41 -25.52 15.41 -15.15
CA ASN A 41 -24.43 14.81 -15.90
C ASN A 41 -23.08 15.47 -15.64
N LYS A 42 -23.05 16.81 -15.51
CA LYS A 42 -21.83 17.53 -15.19
C LYS A 42 -21.31 17.13 -13.80
N VAL A 43 -22.17 17.14 -12.80
CA VAL A 43 -21.82 16.78 -11.42
C VAL A 43 -21.40 15.31 -11.31
N LEU A 44 -22.04 14.41 -12.05
CA LEU A 44 -21.65 12.99 -12.10
C LEU A 44 -20.27 12.80 -12.75
N LYS A 45 -19.98 13.52 -13.85
CA LYS A 45 -18.66 13.47 -14.50
C LYS A 45 -17.55 13.94 -13.57
N GLU A 46 -17.76 15.06 -12.87
CA GLU A 46 -16.80 15.59 -11.89
C GLU A 46 -16.54 14.59 -10.75
N GLN A 47 -17.58 13.94 -10.23
CA GLN A 47 -17.42 12.88 -9.22
C GLN A 47 -16.67 11.66 -9.74
N VAL A 48 -16.97 11.21 -10.95
CA VAL A 48 -16.25 10.08 -11.57
C VAL A 48 -14.77 10.41 -11.76
N GLU A 49 -14.45 11.62 -12.21
CA GLU A 49 -13.07 12.05 -12.35
C GLU A 49 -12.32 12.09 -11.02
N ALA A 50 -12.94 12.61 -9.96
CA ALA A 50 -12.38 12.59 -8.61
C ALA A 50 -12.11 11.15 -8.12
N LEU A 51 -13.08 10.24 -8.30
CA LEU A 51 -12.92 8.83 -7.94
C LEU A 51 -11.80 8.14 -8.73
N VAL A 52 -11.62 8.49 -10.01
CA VAL A 52 -10.52 7.95 -10.83
C VAL A 52 -9.17 8.44 -10.31
N GLN A 53 -9.06 9.72 -9.93
CA GLN A 53 -7.83 10.28 -9.34
C GLN A 53 -7.50 9.61 -8.00
N GLU A 54 -8.49 9.44 -7.12
CA GLU A 54 -8.33 8.72 -5.85
C GLU A 54 -7.90 7.26 -6.08
N ASN A 55 -8.49 6.58 -7.08
CA ASN A 55 -8.13 5.21 -7.41
C ASN A 55 -6.66 5.07 -7.84
N VAL A 56 -6.12 6.06 -8.57
CA VAL A 56 -4.71 6.09 -8.94
C VAL A 56 -3.83 6.24 -7.70
N ILE A 57 -4.17 7.16 -6.79
CA ILE A 57 -3.43 7.36 -5.54
C ILE A 57 -3.43 6.07 -4.71
N LEU A 58 -4.59 5.42 -4.57
CA LEU A 58 -4.72 4.16 -3.86
C LEU A 58 -3.89 3.04 -4.49
N LYS A 59 -3.87 2.91 -5.82
CA LYS A 59 -3.02 1.94 -6.52
C LYS A 59 -1.53 2.19 -6.25
N CYS A 60 -1.09 3.45 -6.32
CA CYS A 60 0.29 3.81 -5.98
C CYS A 60 0.63 3.46 -4.52
N ALA A 61 -0.26 3.77 -3.58
CA ALA A 61 -0.08 3.45 -2.17
C ALA A 61 0.04 1.93 -1.93
N ILE A 62 -0.79 1.12 -2.61
CA ILE A 62 -0.73 -0.34 -2.54
C ILE A 62 0.59 -0.87 -3.07
N CYS A 63 1.08 -0.37 -4.22
CA CYS A 63 2.37 -0.79 -4.75
C CYS A 63 3.52 -0.50 -3.77
N ILE A 64 3.58 0.73 -3.23
CA ILE A 64 4.60 1.11 -2.24
C ILE A 64 4.51 0.24 -0.98
N GLN A 65 3.29 -0.03 -0.51
CA GLN A 65 3.09 -0.87 0.67
C GLN A 65 3.53 -2.32 0.42
N HIS A 66 3.26 -2.85 -0.77
CA HIS A 66 3.67 -4.19 -1.16
C HIS A 66 5.21 -4.32 -1.24
N GLU A 67 5.89 -3.34 -1.85
CA GLU A 67 7.36 -3.30 -1.90
C GLU A 67 7.96 -3.27 -0.50
N ARG A 68 7.46 -2.40 0.40
CA ARG A 68 7.91 -2.34 1.80
C ARG A 68 7.67 -3.64 2.55
N GLN A 69 6.53 -4.29 2.32
CA GLN A 69 6.24 -5.57 2.95
C GLN A 69 7.24 -6.64 2.49
N LYS A 70 7.52 -6.70 1.18
CA LYS A 70 8.50 -7.63 0.63
C LYS A 70 9.90 -7.39 1.22
N GLU A 71 10.36 -6.14 1.28
CA GLU A 71 11.63 -5.79 1.92
C GLU A 71 11.69 -6.24 3.38
N TYR A 72 10.59 -6.06 4.12
CA TYR A 72 10.51 -6.49 5.52
C TYR A 72 10.58 -8.01 5.66
N GLU A 73 9.89 -8.75 4.78
CA GLU A 73 9.94 -10.21 4.73
C GLU A 73 11.36 -10.72 4.43
N ASP A 74 12.03 -10.13 3.44
CA ASP A 74 13.42 -10.46 3.08
C ASP A 74 14.39 -10.19 4.25
N ARG A 75 14.27 -9.03 4.90
CA ARG A 75 15.08 -8.70 6.09
C ARG A 75 14.81 -9.62 7.26
N ASN A 76 13.57 -10.06 7.44
CA ASN A 76 13.24 -11.01 8.49
C ASN A 76 13.83 -12.41 8.23
N GLN A 77 13.91 -12.84 6.96
CA GLN A 77 14.60 -14.07 6.59
C GLN A 77 16.11 -13.97 6.85
N GLU A 78 16.74 -12.86 6.43
CA GLU A 78 18.16 -12.59 6.67
C GLU A 78 18.46 -12.58 8.18
N LEU A 79 17.61 -11.91 8.98
CA LEU A 79 17.74 -11.87 10.44
C LEU A 79 17.66 -13.27 11.07
N LYS A 80 16.75 -14.13 10.60
CA LYS A 80 16.65 -15.52 11.07
C LYS A 80 17.92 -16.31 10.75
N HIS A 81 18.45 -16.16 9.54
CA HIS A 81 19.70 -16.80 9.14
C HIS A 81 20.88 -16.32 10.00
N LEU A 82 21.01 -15.00 10.21
CA LEU A 82 22.06 -14.43 11.06
C LEU A 82 21.96 -14.94 12.51
N LYS A 83 20.75 -15.04 13.07
CA LYS A 83 20.56 -15.62 14.42
C LYS A 83 21.05 -17.07 14.50
N GLN A 84 20.76 -17.89 13.49
CA GLN A 84 21.26 -19.27 13.43
C GLN A 84 22.79 -19.31 13.35
N LEU A 85 23.39 -18.48 12.50
CA LEU A 85 24.84 -18.40 12.35
C LEU A 85 25.53 -17.94 13.64
N VAL A 86 24.96 -16.96 14.34
CA VAL A 86 25.45 -16.51 15.65
C VAL A 86 25.42 -17.65 16.66
N SER A 87 24.32 -18.42 16.75
CA SER A 87 24.25 -19.58 17.63
C SER A 87 25.31 -20.62 17.30
N GLN A 88 25.53 -20.92 16.02
CA GLN A 88 26.57 -21.85 15.57
C GLN A 88 27.97 -21.39 15.95
N TYR A 89 28.28 -20.10 15.79
CA TYR A 89 29.59 -19.56 16.20
C TYR A 89 29.76 -19.57 17.71
N GLN A 90 28.71 -19.28 18.49
CA GLN A 90 28.76 -19.39 19.94
C GLN A 90 29.08 -20.82 20.41
N GLU A 91 28.52 -21.84 19.73
CA GLU A 91 28.84 -23.24 20.02
C GLU A 91 30.29 -23.60 19.67
N GLN A 92 30.77 -23.14 18.50
CA GLN A 92 32.17 -23.35 18.10
C GLN A 92 33.15 -22.71 19.08
N VAL A 93 32.87 -21.48 19.55
CA VAL A 93 33.71 -20.81 20.54
C VAL A 93 33.74 -21.61 21.85
N ARG A 94 32.57 -22.02 22.37
CA ARG A 94 32.51 -22.87 23.57
C ARG A 94 33.31 -24.16 23.42
N ALA A 95 33.23 -24.82 22.26
CA ALA A 95 33.99 -26.04 22.00
C ALA A 95 35.51 -25.78 21.98
N LEU A 96 35.95 -24.68 21.36
CA LEU A 96 37.36 -24.28 21.34
C LEU A 96 37.87 -23.91 22.73
N GLU A 97 37.07 -23.23 23.56
CA GLU A 97 37.40 -22.91 24.94
C GLU A 97 37.64 -24.18 25.77
N VAL A 98 36.73 -25.16 25.67
CA VAL A 98 36.87 -26.46 26.37
C VAL A 98 38.11 -27.21 25.88
N ASN A 99 38.36 -27.26 24.57
CA ASN A 99 39.54 -27.91 24.01
C ASN A 99 40.83 -27.26 24.47
N ASN A 100 40.89 -25.92 24.49
CA ASN A 100 42.07 -25.18 24.95
C ASN A 100 42.33 -25.43 26.45
N TYR A 101 41.27 -25.46 27.25
CA TYR A 101 41.38 -25.81 28.67
C TYR A 101 41.93 -27.22 28.87
N ALA A 102 41.39 -28.21 28.15
CA ALA A 102 41.88 -29.60 28.22
C ALA A 102 43.35 -29.71 27.83
N LEU A 103 43.75 -29.04 26.73
CA LEU A 103 45.15 -29.00 26.28
C LEU A 103 46.07 -28.36 27.33
N THR A 104 45.64 -27.24 27.91
CA THR A 104 46.37 -26.56 29.00
C THR A 104 46.55 -27.46 30.21
N MET A 105 45.52 -28.23 30.59
CA MET A 105 45.59 -29.18 31.70
C MET A 105 46.55 -30.34 31.40
N HIS A 106 46.51 -30.89 30.19
CA HIS A 106 47.44 -31.94 29.76
C HIS A 106 48.90 -31.46 29.74
N LEU A 107 49.16 -30.23 29.28
CA LEU A 107 50.50 -29.63 29.30
C LEU A 107 51.04 -29.50 30.73
N LYS A 108 50.25 -28.94 31.65
CA LYS A 108 50.64 -28.84 33.07
C LYS A 108 50.94 -30.20 33.69
N GLN A 109 50.15 -31.22 33.36
CA GLN A 109 50.38 -32.58 33.84
C GLN A 109 51.67 -33.17 33.26
N ALA A 110 51.97 -32.95 31.98
CA ALA A 110 53.22 -33.39 31.34
C ALA A 110 54.44 -32.73 32.00
N GLU A 111 54.40 -31.41 32.23
CA GLU A 111 55.47 -30.67 32.92
C GLU A 111 55.73 -31.20 34.34
N GLN A 112 54.68 -31.44 35.12
CA GLN A 112 54.78 -31.98 36.48
C GLN A 112 55.22 -33.44 36.54
N SER A 113 54.85 -34.24 35.53
CA SER A 113 55.25 -35.66 35.41
C SER A 113 56.65 -35.85 34.84
N SER A 114 57.27 -34.79 34.31
CA SER A 114 58.68 -34.79 33.95
C SER A 114 59.53 -34.76 35.23
N SER A 115 59.98 -35.94 35.65
CA SER A 115 60.96 -36.13 36.71
C SER A 115 62.39 -35.90 36.23
N ILE A 116 62.61 -34.92 35.34
CA ILE A 116 63.97 -34.56 34.88
C ILE A 116 64.42 -33.32 35.67
N PRO A 117 65.30 -33.47 36.67
CA PRO A 117 65.89 -32.34 37.36
C PRO A 117 66.84 -31.64 36.40
N GLY A 118 66.50 -30.41 36.02
CA GLY A 118 67.41 -29.39 35.49
C GLY A 118 68.54 -29.88 34.58
N ARG A 119 68.26 -30.06 33.28
CA ARG A 119 69.27 -29.86 32.23
C ARG A 119 68.58 -29.74 30.87
N PHE A 120 68.18 -28.52 30.53
CA PHE A 120 68.21 -28.13 29.13
C PHE A 120 69.66 -27.79 28.79
N HIS A 121 70.26 -28.51 27.86
CA HIS A 121 71.57 -28.14 27.32
C HIS A 121 71.38 -26.86 26.47
N PRO A 122 72.15 -25.79 26.73
CA PRO A 122 72.01 -24.54 26.01
C PRO A 122 72.81 -24.58 24.71
N ASP A 123 72.63 -25.61 23.89
CA ASP A 123 73.24 -25.72 22.55
C ASP A 123 72.60 -26.87 21.77
N VAL A 124 71.40 -26.67 21.23
CA VAL A 124 70.97 -27.34 19.99
C VAL A 124 70.14 -26.33 19.19
N PHE A 125 70.63 -26.08 17.97
CA PHE A 125 70.20 -25.10 16.98
C PHE A 125 68.72 -25.10 16.63
#